data_AF-A0A1Y5EY50-F1
#
_entry.id   AF-A0A1Y5EY50-F1
#
_cell.length_a   1.000
_cell.length_b   1.000
_cell.length_c   1.000
_cell.angle_alpha   90.00
_cell.angle_beta   90.00
_cell.angle_gamma   90.00
#
_symmetry.space_group_name_H-M   'P 1'
#
loop_
_entity.id
_entity.type
_entity.pdbx_description
1 polymer ?
#
loop_
_entity_poly.entity_id
_entity_poly.type
_entity_poly.pdbx_seq_one_letter_code
_entity_poly.pdbx_strand_id
1 'polypeptide(L)'
;EQGYDIEDKNRQTGQVYLNIAEDDSSSSMLSSLSFWKKADTSVYVLVLQAVENGVEVRVLDEEKNRIDNKVSKEILADLFAQLAP
;
A
#
# COMPACT_ATOMS: atom_id res chain seq x y z
N GLU A 1 12.35 -0.10 7.02
CA GLU A 1 11.54 -1.14 6.35
C GLU A 1 10.11 -0.61 6.21
N GLN A 2 9.39 -0.90 5.12
CA GLN A 2 8.31 -0.06 4.59
C GLN A 2 6.87 -0.37 5.06
N GLY A 3 6.67 -1.21 6.08
CA GLY A 3 5.37 -1.29 6.76
C GLY A 3 4.16 -1.81 5.99
N TYR A 4 4.37 -2.44 4.84
CA TYR A 4 3.36 -3.19 4.10
C TYR A 4 3.93 -4.53 3.65
N ASP A 5 3.06 -5.54 3.53
CA ASP A 5 3.39 -6.79 2.85
C ASP A 5 2.78 -6.80 1.45
N ILE A 6 3.50 -7.38 0.48
CA ILE A 6 3.02 -7.50 -0.90
C ILE A 6 2.42 -8.88 -1.08
N GLU A 7 1.09 -8.94 -1.09
CA GLU A 7 0.34 -10.19 -1.20
C GLU A 7 0.42 -10.78 -2.61
N ASP A 8 0.27 -9.94 -3.63
CA ASP A 8 0.35 -10.36 -5.03
C ASP A 8 0.92 -9.24 -5.92
N LYS A 9 1.66 -9.65 -6.96
CA LYS A 9 2.21 -8.78 -8.01
C LYS A 9 1.77 -9.31 -9.35
N ASN A 10 0.64 -8.81 -9.85
CA ASN A 10 0.17 -9.18 -11.17
C ASN A 10 0.70 -8.20 -12.22
N ARG A 11 1.83 -8.57 -12.85
CA ARG A 11 2.46 -7.77 -13.90
C ARG A 11 1.58 -7.60 -15.15
N GLN A 12 0.65 -8.52 -15.42
CA GLN A 12 -0.25 -8.42 -16.57
C GLN A 12 -1.34 -7.35 -16.34
N THR A 13 -1.80 -7.18 -15.10
CA THR A 13 -2.83 -6.21 -14.75
C THR A 13 -2.28 -4.91 -14.14
N GLY A 14 -0.98 -4.86 -13.82
CA GLY A 14 -0.36 -3.72 -13.16
C GLY A 14 -0.85 -3.53 -11.72
N GLN A 15 -1.32 -4.59 -11.08
CA GLN A 15 -1.92 -4.54 -9.73
C GLN A 15 -0.98 -5.14 -8.69
N VAL A 16 -0.85 -4.44 -7.56
CA VAL A 16 -0.11 -4.89 -6.39
C VAL A 16 -1.01 -4.79 -5.17
N TYR A 17 -1.21 -5.91 -4.48
CA TYR A 17 -2.05 -5.99 -3.29
C TYR A 17 -1.18 -5.80 -2.04
N LEU A 18 -1.62 -4.95 -1.13
CA LEU A 18 -0.93 -4.59 0.10
C LEU A 18 -1.82 -4.86 1.31
N ASN A 19 -1.30 -5.61 2.29
CA ASN A 19 -1.97 -5.80 3.59
C ASN A 19 -1.35 -4.89 4.65
N ILE A 20 -2.20 -4.07 5.28
CA ILE A 20 -1.80 -3.09 6.31
C ILE A 20 -2.64 -3.31 7.55
N ALA A 21 -2.00 -3.42 8.72
CA ALA A 21 -2.69 -3.58 9.99
C ALA A 21 -3.40 -2.27 10.39
N GLU A 22 -4.67 -2.38 10.78
CA GLU A 22 -5.43 -1.28 11.38
C GLU A 22 -5.05 -1.22 12.85
N ASP A 23 -4.09 -0.37 13.21
CA ASP A 23 -3.83 -0.09 14.61
C ASP A 23 -3.87 1.43 14.82
N ASP A 24 -4.74 1.85 15.74
CA ASP A 24 -5.29 3.21 15.87
C ASP A 24 -4.38 4.12 16.72
N SER A 25 -3.07 3.85 16.71
CA SER A 25 -2.11 4.56 17.54
C SER A 25 -0.89 4.99 16.75
N SER A 26 -0.81 6.30 16.55
CA SER A 26 0.40 7.03 16.21
C SER A 26 1.55 6.69 17.18
N SER A 27 2.27 5.59 16.97
CA SER A 27 3.64 5.36 17.47
C SER A 27 4.14 3.98 17.01
N SER A 28 5.17 3.95 16.17
CA SER A 28 6.15 2.85 16.16
C SER A 28 5.65 1.44 15.74
N MET A 29 4.92 1.31 14.64
CA MET A 29 4.20 0.07 14.28
C MET A 29 4.98 -1.04 13.54
N LEU A 30 6.31 -1.00 13.47
CA LEU A 30 7.09 -1.97 12.66
C LEU A 30 8.02 -2.90 13.46
N SER A 31 7.77 -3.07 14.76
CA SER A 31 8.66 -3.83 15.64
C SER A 31 8.04 -5.09 16.22
N SER A 32 7.37 -5.95 15.45
CA SER A 32 7.19 -7.35 15.85
C SER A 32 6.60 -8.23 14.75
N LEU A 33 7.49 -8.87 13.98
CA LEU A 33 7.23 -9.89 12.96
C LEU A 33 6.68 -11.22 13.53
N SER A 34 5.87 -11.20 14.59
CA SER A 34 5.40 -12.42 15.26
C SER A 34 3.96 -12.35 15.81
N PHE A 35 3.25 -11.23 15.66
CA PHE A 35 1.91 -11.07 16.26
C PHE A 35 0.73 -11.08 15.27
N TRP A 36 0.97 -11.34 13.98
CA TRP A 36 0.01 -11.19 12.87
C TRP A 36 -1.15 -12.20 12.84
N LYS A 37 -1.33 -12.99 13.90
CA LYS A 37 -2.43 -13.97 13.96
C LYS A 37 -3.75 -13.38 14.46
N LYS A 38 -3.82 -12.09 14.84
CA LYS A 38 -4.97 -11.50 15.56
C LYS A 38 -5.28 -10.00 15.32
N ALA A 39 -4.56 -9.29 14.46
CA ALA A 39 -4.86 -7.88 14.19
C ALA A 39 -5.74 -7.75 12.94
N ASP A 40 -6.76 -6.90 12.98
CA ASP A 40 -7.58 -6.59 11.80
C ASP A 40 -6.69 -5.90 10.75
N THR A 41 -6.68 -6.42 9.53
CA THR A 41 -5.86 -5.91 8.42
C THR A 41 -6.77 -5.40 7.31
N SER A 42 -6.53 -4.20 6.79
CA SER A 42 -7.15 -3.74 5.55
C SER A 42 -6.25 -4.01 4.33
N VAL A 43 -6.91 -4.40 3.24
CA VAL A 43 -6.28 -4.63 1.94
C VAL A 43 -6.34 -3.35 1.10
N TYR A 44 -5.21 -2.96 0.54
CA TYR A 44 -5.04 -1.84 -0.37
C TYR A 44 -4.52 -2.34 -1.72
N VAL A 45 -5.02 -1.77 -2.82
CA VAL A 45 -4.62 -2.16 -4.17
C VAL A 45 -3.91 -1.00 -4.86
N LEU A 46 -2.63 -1.17 -5.14
CA LEU A 46 -1.85 -0.28 -5.99
C LEU A 46 -2.08 -0.63 -7.46
N VAL A 47 -2.54 0.34 -8.24
CA VAL A 47 -2.69 0.21 -9.70
C VAL A 47 -1.62 1.07 -10.38
N LEU A 48 -0.79 0.41 -11.18
CA LEU A 48 0.25 1.00 -12.01
C LEU A 48 -0.24 0.99 -13.47
N GLN A 49 -0.52 2.17 -14.02
CA GLN A 49 -0.98 2.32 -15.39
C GLN A 49 0.05 3.09 -16.21
N ALA A 50 0.50 2.50 -17.33
CA ALA A 50 1.35 3.20 -18.26
C ALA A 50 0.58 4.31 -18.97
N VAL A 51 1.17 5.50 -19.03
CA VAL A 51 0.68 6.69 -19.74
C VAL A 51 1.78 7.23 -20.63
N GLU A 52 1.44 8.12 -21.56
CA GLU A 52 2.35 8.59 -22.63
C GLU A 52 3.72 9.07 -22.11
N ASN A 53 3.74 9.72 -20.94
CA ASN A 53 4.95 10.30 -20.34
C ASN A 53 5.33 9.67 -18.98
N GLY A 54 4.87 8.45 -18.67
CA GLY A 54 5.27 7.79 -17.43
C GLY A 54 4.34 6.68 -16.95
N VAL A 55 4.33 6.49 -15.64
CA VAL A 55 3.45 5.53 -14.95
C VAL A 55 2.60 6.31 -13.97
N GLU A 56 1.28 6.20 -14.13
CA GLU A 56 0.33 6.66 -13.13
C GLU A 56 0.19 5.60 -12.04
N VAL A 57 0.29 6.03 -10.77
CA VAL A 57 0.10 5.16 -9.61
C VAL A 57 -1.13 5.62 -8.84
N ARG A 58 -2.05 4.69 -8.57
CA ARG A 58 -3.25 4.94 -7.75
C ARG A 58 -3.37 3.90 -6.64
N VAL A 59 -3.87 4.31 -5.49
CA VAL A 59 -4.22 3.42 -4.37
C VAL A 59 -5.74 3.30 -4.30
N LEU A 60 -6.23 2.06 -4.30
CA LEU A 60 -7.63 1.69 -4.19
C LEU A 60 -7.85 0.83 -2.94
N ASP A 61 -9.10 0.66 -2.51
CA ASP A 61 -9.46 -0.39 -1.55
C ASP A 61 -9.57 -1.77 -2.23
N GLU A 62 -9.82 -2.81 -1.45
CA GLU A 62 -10.05 -4.18 -1.93
C GLU A 62 -11.15 -4.27 -3.00
N GLU A 63 -12.21 -3.46 -2.84
CA GLU A 63 -13.34 -3.37 -3.76
C GLU A 63 -13.02 -2.54 -5.03
N LYS A 64 -11.78 -2.06 -5.17
CA LYS A 64 -11.25 -1.22 -6.27
C LYS A 64 -11.91 0.15 -6.37
N ASN A 65 -12.49 0.65 -5.29
CA ASN A 65 -12.91 2.03 -5.20
C ASN A 65 -11.71 2.93 -4.90
N ARG A 66 -11.79 4.16 -5.40
CA ARG A 66 -10.79 5.18 -5.07
C ARG A 66 -10.93 5.58 -3.61
N ILE A 67 -9.83 5.51 -2.88
CA ILE A 67 -9.76 5.93 -1.48
C ILE A 67 -8.78 7.10 -1.31
N ASP A 68 -9.19 8.10 -0.52
CA ASP A 68 -8.39 9.28 -0.19
C ASP A 68 -8.21 9.42 1.32
N ASN A 69 -7.83 8.32 1.97
CA ASN A 69 -7.60 8.29 3.41
C ASN A 69 -6.13 8.61 3.73
N LYS A 70 -5.81 8.75 5.03
CA LYS A 70 -4.46 9.08 5.48
C LYS A 70 -3.44 8.01 5.04
N VAL A 71 -3.81 6.75 5.16
CA VAL A 71 -2.95 5.60 4.80
C VAL A 71 -2.63 5.60 3.30
N SER A 72 -3.60 5.84 2.42
CA SER A 72 -3.36 5.87 0.97
C SER A 72 -2.40 6.99 0.56
N LYS A 73 -2.44 8.14 1.25
CA LYS A 73 -1.50 9.25 1.06
C LYS A 73 -0.10 8.89 1.55
N GLU A 74 0.02 8.20 2.69
CA GLU A 74 1.29 7.73 3.23
C GLU A 74 1.95 6.69 2.30
N ILE A 75 1.19 5.71 1.79
CA ILE A 75 1.69 4.74 0.81
C ILE A 75 2.29 5.43 -0.42
N LEU A 76 1.58 6.41 -0.98
CA LEU A 76 2.07 7.16 -2.14
C LEU A 76 3.31 7.99 -1.80
N ALA A 77 3.32 8.68 -0.65
CA ALA A 77 4.45 9.48 -0.21
C ALA A 77 5.71 8.61 -0.03
N ASP A 78 5.58 7.45 0.61
CA ASP A 78 6.69 6.51 0.81
C ASP A 78 7.19 5.90 -0.50
N LEU A 79 6.29 5.63 -1.45
CA LEU A 79 6.67 5.16 -2.79
C LEU A 79 7.45 6.23 -3.54
N PHE A 80 6.97 7.48 -3.55
CA PHE A 80 7.66 8.57 -4.24
C PHE A 80 8.99 8.94 -3.57
N ALA A 81 9.09 8.83 -2.24
CA ALA A 81 10.33 9.06 -1.51
C ALA A 81 11.44 8.09 -1.92
N GLN A 82 11.10 6.85 -2.31
CA GLN A 82 12.07 5.86 -2.80
C GLN A 82 12.51 6.10 -4.25
N LEU A 83 11.70 6.83 -5.01
CA LEU A 83 11.99 7.18 -6.40
C LEU A 83 12.68 8.55 -6.52
N ALA A 84 12.78 9.30 -5.42
CA ALA A 84 13.55 10.53 -5.36
C ALA A 84 15.06 10.20 -5.52
N PRO A 85 15.79 10.98 -6.33
CA PRO A 85 17.21 10.74 -6.64
C PRO A 85 18.15 10.94 -5.46
#